data_AF-A0A3S1ZEV2-F1
#
_entry.id   AF-A0A3S1ZEV2-F1
#
_cell.length_a   1.000
_cell.length_b   1.000
_cell.length_c   1.000
_cell.angle_alpha   90.00
_cell.angle_beta   90.00
_cell.angle_gamma   90.00
#
_symmetry.space_group_name_H-M   'P 1'
#
loop_
_entity.id
_entity.type
_entity.pdbx_description
1 polymer ?
#
loop_
_entity_poly.entity_id
_entity_poly.type
_entity_poly.pdbx_seq_one_letter_code
_entity_poly.pdbx_strand_id
1 'polypeptide(L)'
;MFLQTITALQSANDYGRNALEVLDQEVGWHRLLRIKPELESMVEDNEASPLTLAAEQYATVNKYAGAFLQAFTFRSARRHDPLLAAISVLKGLYAEKRRTLPDRVPVTHLS
;
A
#
# COMPACT_ATOMS: atom_id res chain seq x y z
N MET A 1 -21.08 -16.55 7.83
CA MET A 1 -21.35 -16.28 6.41
C MET A 1 -20.19 -16.68 5.52
N PHE A 2 -19.05 -15.99 5.49
CA PHE A 2 -17.94 -16.33 4.57
C PHE A 2 -17.45 -17.78 4.68
N LEU A 3 -17.21 -18.26 5.91
CA LEU A 3 -16.83 -19.65 6.16
C LEU A 3 -17.91 -20.65 5.71
N GLN A 4 -19.19 -20.31 5.92
CA GLN A 4 -20.33 -21.15 5.52
C GLN A 4 -20.45 -21.24 3.99
N THR A 5 -20.18 -20.15 3.27
CA THR A 5 -20.11 -20.15 1.80
C THR A 5 -18.99 -21.05 1.30
N ILE A 6 -17.80 -21.00 1.92
CA ILE A 6 -16.68 -21.89 1.57
C ILE A 6 -17.04 -23.35 1.86
N THR A 7 -17.61 -23.65 3.04
CA THR A 7 -18.04 -25.00 3.42
C THR A 7 -19.12 -25.56 2.49
N ALA A 8 -20.08 -24.72 2.06
CA ALA A 8 -21.13 -25.13 1.11
C ALA A 8 -20.53 -25.46 -0.27
N LEU A 9 -19.60 -24.64 -0.77
CA LEU A 9 -18.91 -24.88 -2.04
C LEU A 9 -17.99 -26.12 -1.99
N GLN A 10 -17.29 -26.33 -0.87
CA GLN A 10 -16.49 -27.54 -0.63
C GLN A 10 -17.39 -28.78 -0.61
N SER A 11 -18.51 -28.74 0.10
CA SER A 11 -19.47 -29.84 0.11
C SER A 11 -20.05 -30.11 -1.29
N ALA A 12 -20.37 -29.08 -2.07
CA ALA A 12 -20.83 -29.27 -3.44
C ALA A 12 -19.77 -29.98 -4.29
N ASN A 13 -18.50 -29.58 -4.15
CA ASN A 13 -17.38 -30.21 -4.84
C ASN A 13 -17.15 -31.68 -4.41
N ASP A 14 -17.14 -31.94 -3.10
CA ASP A 14 -16.85 -33.27 -2.54
C ASP A 14 -17.92 -34.31 -2.91
N TYR A 15 -19.17 -33.87 -3.03
CA TYR A 15 -20.31 -34.74 -3.36
C TYR A 15 -20.76 -34.60 -4.82
N GLY A 16 -20.03 -33.87 -5.66
CA GLY A 16 -20.37 -33.68 -7.09
C GLY A 16 -21.74 -33.02 -7.32
N ARG A 17 -22.21 -32.21 -6.38
CA ARG A 17 -23.52 -31.53 -6.43
C ARG A 17 -23.41 -30.18 -7.13
N ASN A 18 -24.55 -29.67 -7.61
CA ASN A 18 -24.59 -28.32 -8.16
C ASN A 18 -24.26 -27.28 -7.07
N ALA A 19 -23.21 -26.51 -7.30
CA ALA A 19 -22.71 -25.53 -6.34
C ALA A 19 -23.73 -24.42 -6.02
N LEU A 20 -24.52 -23.98 -7.00
CA LEU A 20 -25.54 -22.94 -6.79
C LEU A 20 -26.72 -23.46 -5.97
N GLU A 21 -27.14 -24.71 -6.20
CA GLU A 21 -28.22 -25.33 -5.41
C GLU A 21 -27.82 -25.54 -3.95
N VAL A 22 -26.62 -26.08 -3.72
CA VAL A 22 -26.09 -26.27 -2.35
C VAL A 22 -25.90 -24.92 -1.66
N LEU A 23 -25.40 -23.91 -2.39
CA LEU A 23 -25.20 -22.57 -1.85
C LEU A 23 -26.53 -21.86 -1.52
N ASP A 24 -27.57 -22.04 -2.34
CA ASP A 24 -28.90 -21.52 -2.04
C ASP A 24 -29.56 -22.21 -0.86
N GLN A 25 -29.37 -23.54 -0.73
CA GLN A 25 -29.89 -24.32 0.41
C GLN A 25 -29.20 -23.99 1.74
N GLU A 26 -27.86 -23.92 1.75
CA GLU A 26 -27.08 -23.80 2.98
C GLU A 26 -26.86 -22.35 3.41
N VAL A 27 -26.81 -21.41 2.45
CA VAL A 27 -26.44 -20.01 2.70
C VAL A 27 -27.50 -19.02 2.21
N GLY A 28 -28.21 -19.36 1.14
CA GLY A 28 -29.19 -18.51 0.47
C GLY A 28 -28.54 -17.53 -0.50
N TRP A 29 -28.68 -17.79 -1.81
CA TRP A 29 -28.04 -16.99 -2.86
C TRP A 29 -28.53 -15.54 -2.84
N HIS A 30 -29.84 -15.35 -2.71
CA HIS A 30 -30.44 -14.02 -2.62
C HIS A 30 -30.02 -13.26 -1.36
N ARG A 31 -29.74 -13.97 -0.27
CA ARG A 31 -29.24 -13.36 0.97
C ARG A 31 -27.81 -12.85 0.78
N LEU A 32 -26.94 -13.59 0.09
CA LEU A 32 -25.59 -13.15 -0.25
C LEU A 32 -25.61 -11.90 -1.14
N LEU A 33 -26.45 -11.89 -2.18
CA LEU A 33 -26.59 -10.73 -3.06
C LEU A 33 -27.07 -9.48 -2.33
N ARG A 34 -27.96 -9.62 -1.34
CA ARG A 34 -28.45 -8.49 -0.55
C ARG A 34 -27.39 -7.89 0.37
N ILE A 35 -26.45 -8.69 0.85
CA ILE A 35 -25.38 -8.26 1.76
C ILE A 35 -24.18 -7.68 0.99
N LYS A 36 -24.04 -7.99 -0.31
CA LYS A 36 -22.97 -7.49 -1.18
C LYS A 36 -22.74 -5.97 -1.07
N PRO A 37 -23.73 -5.09 -1.25
CA PRO A 37 -23.49 -3.64 -1.20
C PRO A 37 -23.04 -3.15 0.18
N GLU A 38 -23.50 -3.78 1.26
CA GLU A 38 -23.07 -3.46 2.64
C GLU A 38 -21.60 -3.86 2.87
N LEU A 39 -21.19 -5.02 2.33
CA LEU A 39 -19.78 -5.43 2.36
C LEU A 39 -18.89 -4.53 1.49
N GLU A 40 -19.37 -4.12 0.32
CA GLU A 40 -18.63 -3.21 -0.57
C GLU A 40 -18.39 -1.85 0.12
N SER A 41 -19.40 -1.28 0.78
CA SER A 41 -19.23 -0.02 1.54
C SER A 41 -18.28 -0.17 2.73
N MET A 42 -18.32 -1.30 3.43
CA MET A 42 -17.40 -1.56 4.55
C MET A 42 -15.94 -1.74 4.09
N VAL A 43 -15.73 -2.18 2.85
CA VAL A 43 -14.39 -2.32 2.25
C VAL A 43 -13.89 -0.95 1.76
N GLU A 44 -14.76 -0.13 1.16
CA GLU A 44 -14.44 1.25 0.77
C GLU A 44 -14.03 2.11 1.97
N ASP A 45 -14.72 1.97 3.11
CA ASP A 45 -14.38 2.68 4.36
C ASP A 45 -13.12 2.13 5.05
N ASN A 46 -12.65 0.93 4.66
CA ASN A 46 -11.52 0.22 5.24
C ASN A 46 -10.29 0.20 4.32
N GLU A 47 -10.35 0.83 3.14
CA GLU A 47 -9.12 1.20 2.44
C GLU A 47 -8.39 2.23 3.28
N ALA A 48 -7.40 1.75 4.05
CA ALA A 48 -6.51 2.61 4.81
C ALA A 48 -6.03 3.74 3.90
N SER A 49 -6.19 4.99 4.37
CA SER A 49 -5.75 6.17 3.64
C SER A 49 -4.38 5.90 3.00
N PRO A 50 -4.16 6.24 1.72
CA PRO A 50 -2.89 5.98 1.03
C PRO A 50 -1.66 6.47 1.82
N LEU A 51 -1.82 7.52 2.64
CA LEU A 51 -0.79 8.03 3.54
C LEU A 51 -0.54 7.13 4.75
N THR A 52 -1.58 6.53 5.34
CA THR A 52 -1.47 5.55 6.42
C THR A 52 -0.73 4.31 5.93
N LEU A 53 -1.11 3.80 4.75
CA LEU A 53 -0.43 2.67 4.13
C LEU A 53 1.04 2.98 3.81
N ALA A 54 1.33 4.19 3.31
CA ALA A 54 2.70 4.64 3.08
C ALA A 54 3.51 4.78 4.36
N ALA A 55 2.90 5.22 5.47
CA ALA A 55 3.54 5.31 6.77
C ALA A 55 3.88 3.93 7.34
N GLU A 56 2.96 2.96 7.24
CA GLU A 56 3.21 1.57 7.64
C GLU A 56 4.34 0.93 6.82
N GLN A 57 4.38 1.21 5.52
CA GLN A 57 5.42 0.70 4.62
C GLN A 57 6.69 1.56 4.59
N TYR A 58 6.76 2.63 5.40
CA TYR A 58 7.87 3.58 5.33
C TYR A 58 9.22 2.91 5.50
N ALA A 59 9.37 2.04 6.51
CA ALA A 59 10.63 1.30 6.72
C ALA A 59 11.00 0.42 5.51
N THR A 60 10.00 -0.22 4.89
CA THR A 60 10.15 -1.07 3.71
C THR A 60 10.57 -0.28 2.47
N VAL A 61 10.08 0.95 2.31
CA VAL A 61 10.46 1.81 1.18
C VAL A 61 11.81 2.49 1.44
N ASN A 62 12.02 2.98 2.66
CA ASN A 62 13.18 3.77 3.04
C ASN A 62 14.49 2.97 2.96
N LYS A 63 14.47 1.63 3.08
CA LYS A 63 15.68 0.79 2.86
C LYS A 63 16.28 0.95 1.46
N TYR A 64 15.46 1.31 0.47
CA TYR A 64 15.91 1.51 -0.91
C TYR A 64 16.26 2.97 -1.22
N ALA A 65 16.03 3.91 -0.30
CA ALA A 65 16.21 5.34 -0.54
C ALA A 65 17.64 5.67 -1.02
N GLY A 66 18.66 5.08 -0.40
CA GLY A 66 20.04 5.28 -0.84
C GLY A 66 20.29 4.81 -2.27
N ALA A 67 19.86 3.58 -2.61
CA ALA A 67 20.02 3.02 -3.95
C ALA A 67 19.23 3.83 -5.00
N PHE A 68 18.01 4.24 -4.66
CA PHE A 68 17.18 5.09 -5.50
C PHE A 68 17.88 6.42 -5.80
N LEU A 69 18.34 7.13 -4.76
CA LEU A 69 19.03 8.40 -4.96
C LEU A 69 20.28 8.25 -5.83
N GLN A 70 21.01 7.14 -5.72
CA GLN A 70 22.20 6.91 -6.55
C GLN A 70 21.86 6.51 -7.99
N ALA A 71 20.75 5.81 -8.23
CA ALA A 71 20.35 5.36 -9.56
C ALA A 71 19.93 6.50 -10.50
N PHE A 72 19.46 7.63 -9.96
CA PHE A 72 18.93 8.74 -10.76
C PHE A 72 19.83 9.97 -10.77
N THR A 73 19.86 10.64 -11.92
CA THR A 73 20.42 12.00 -12.06
C THR A 73 19.29 13.02 -11.94
N PHE A 74 19.34 13.84 -10.90
CA PHE A 74 18.35 14.88 -10.67
C PHE A 74 18.81 16.19 -11.32
N ARG A 75 17.90 16.87 -12.00
CA ARG A 75 18.16 18.14 -12.70
C ARG A 75 17.06 19.15 -12.38
N SER A 76 17.42 20.43 -12.41
CA SER A 76 16.50 21.55 -12.22
C SER A 76 16.84 22.67 -13.19
N ALA A 77 15.82 23.41 -13.62
CA ALA A 77 15.99 24.63 -14.39
C ALA A 77 16.37 25.84 -13.52
N ARG A 78 16.24 25.73 -12.18
CA ARG A 78 16.56 26.82 -11.25
C ARG A 78 18.07 26.88 -11.02
N ARG A 79 18.64 28.09 -11.11
CA ARG A 79 20.08 28.32 -10.90
C ARG A 79 20.57 27.87 -9.52
N HIS A 80 19.76 28.09 -8.48
CA HIS A 80 20.07 27.74 -7.09
C HIS A 80 18.88 26.97 -6.52
N ASP A 81 18.71 25.71 -6.94
CA ASP A 81 17.59 24.89 -6.52
C ASP A 81 17.81 24.31 -5.10
N PRO A 82 17.03 24.72 -4.09
CA PRO A 82 17.17 24.20 -2.74
C PRO A 82 16.82 22.71 -2.61
N LEU A 83 15.96 22.16 -3.48
CA LEU A 83 15.63 20.74 -3.50
C LEU A 83 16.80 19.92 -4.04
N LEU A 84 17.47 20.37 -5.10
CA LEU A 84 18.67 19.68 -5.59
C LEU A 84 19.80 19.71 -4.56
N ALA A 85 19.94 20.82 -3.82
CA ALA A 85 20.88 20.90 -2.72
C ALA A 85 20.57 19.85 -1.64
N ALA A 86 19.30 19.71 -1.26
CA ALA A 86 18.85 18.68 -0.30
C ALA A 86 19.12 17.25 -0.79
N ILE A 87 18.78 16.96 -2.04
CA ILE A 87 19.07 15.66 -2.66
C ILE A 87 20.57 15.35 -2.65
N SER A 88 21.41 16.35 -2.93
CA SER A 88 22.87 16.19 -2.92
C SER A 88 23.40 15.85 -1.52
N VAL A 89 22.87 16.51 -0.48
CA VAL A 89 23.19 16.18 0.93
C VAL A 89 22.77 14.74 1.25
N LEU A 90 21.54 14.35 0.90
CA LEU A 90 21.04 12.99 1.16
C LEU A 90 21.88 11.91 0.44
N LYS A 91 22.27 12.15 -0.81
CA LYS A 91 23.18 11.25 -1.55
C LYS A 91 24.50 11.03 -0.81
N GLY A 92 25.11 12.10 -0.31
CA GLY A 92 26.34 12.03 0.48
C GLY A 92 26.16 11.22 1.77
N LEU A 93 25.09 11.48 2.53
CA LEU A 93 24.79 10.75 3.76
C LEU A 93 24.60 9.24 3.51
N TYR A 94 23.88 8.85 2.46
CA TYR A 94 23.72 7.45 2.10
C TYR A 94 25.01 6.80 1.61
N ALA A 95 25.84 7.52 0.85
CA ALA A 95 27.14 7.03 0.39
C ALA A 95 28.11 6.79 1.56
N GLU A 96 28.14 7.71 2.53
CA GLU A 96 29.01 7.66 3.71
C GLU A 96 28.40 6.80 4.85
N LYS A 97 27.20 6.24 4.67
CA LYS A 97 26.40 5.56 5.71
C LYS A 97 26.26 6.39 7.00
N ARG A 98 26.23 7.72 6.87
CA ARG A 98 26.10 8.66 7.98
C ARG A 98 24.65 8.93 8.29
N ARG A 99 24.35 9.00 9.58
CA ARG A 99 23.01 9.31 10.12
C ARG A 99 22.92 10.71 10.71
N THR A 100 24.04 11.42 10.82
CA THR A 100 24.09 12.79 11.35
C THR A 100 23.88 13.79 10.23
N LEU A 101 22.88 14.66 10.39
CA LEU A 101 22.63 15.76 9.47
C LEU A 101 23.69 16.85 9.63
N PRO A 102 24.06 17.56 8.55
CA PRO A 102 24.90 18.76 8.64
C PRO A 102 24.19 19.89 9.40
N ASP A 103 24.95 20.79 10.03
CA ASP A 103 24.40 21.95 10.76
C ASP A 103 23.52 22.85 9.87
N ARG A 104 23.82 22.92 8.57
CA ARG A 104 23.05 23.65 7.57
C ARG A 104 22.39 22.69 6.59
N VAL A 105 21.20 22.21 6.93
CA VAL A 105 20.38 21.41 6.02
C VAL A 105 19.56 22.34 5.11
N PRO A 106 19.62 22.17 3.77
CA PRO A 106 18.84 22.98 2.85
C PRO A 106 17.35 22.56 2.87
N VAL A 107 16.56 23.18 3.75
CA VAL A 107 15.12 22.90 3.94
C VAL A 107 14.18 23.96 3.36
N THR A 108 14.71 24.97 2.68
CA THR A 108 13.93 26.10 2.15
C THR A 108 12.92 25.73 1.06
N HIS A 109 12.92 24.48 0.58
CA HIS A 109 11.93 23.94 -0.35
C HIS A 109 10.66 23.41 0.36
N LEU A 110 10.65 23.34 1.69
CA LEU A 110 9.54 22.84 2.52
C LEU A 110 8.60 23.96 3.02
N SER A 111 8.86 25.21 2.64
CA SER A 111 8.13 26.41 3.08
C SER A 111 7.06 26.83 2.08
#